data_AF-A0A1M7ZXX7-F1
#
_entry.id   AF-A0A1M7ZXX7-F1
#
_cell.length_a   1.000
_cell.length_b   1.000
_cell.length_c   1.000
_cell.angle_alpha   90.00
_cell.angle_beta   90.00
_cell.angle_gamma   90.00
#
_symmetry.space_group_name_H-M   'P 1'
#
loop_
_entity.id
_entity.type
_entity.pdbx_description
1 polymer ?
#
loop_
_entity_poly.entity_id
_entity_poly.type
_entity_poly.pdbx_seq_one_letter_code
_entity_poly.pdbx_strand_id
1 'polypeptide(L)'
;MKKILLIFAVMSLFTAIGQNIEKRTIYDYKLNFVKSPTVITSGDILARGEWDFSKLDLKNTTIKIEVISIKDCHNSDNATRYKEDLSILIDNKTYKSKGFKDFSHLTLMTKCFKWRVIINGKKGEEISDWNFYSFI
;
A
#
# COMPACT_ATOMS: atom_id res chain seq x y z
N MET A 1 -49.26 -6.10 49.21
CA MET A 1 -48.47 -6.86 48.22
C MET A 1 -48.78 -6.33 46.82
N LYS A 2 -47.77 -5.79 46.12
CA LYS A 2 -47.65 -5.40 44.68
C LYS A 2 -46.62 -4.26 44.62
N LYS A 3 -45.33 -4.58 44.41
CA LYS A 3 -44.57 -4.46 43.14
C LYS A 3 -44.52 -3.02 42.58
N ILE A 4 -43.32 -2.43 42.50
CA ILE A 4 -42.64 -1.94 41.26
C ILE A 4 -41.50 -0.95 41.62
N LEU A 5 -40.28 -1.39 41.27
CA LEU A 5 -39.17 -0.67 40.60
C LEU A 5 -38.84 0.81 40.93
N LEU A 6 -37.56 1.06 41.26
CA LEU A 6 -36.72 2.13 40.68
C LEU A 6 -35.25 1.83 41.08
N ILE A 7 -34.57 1.01 40.29
CA ILE A 7 -33.60 1.40 39.25
C ILE A 7 -32.28 1.89 39.88
N PHE A 8 -31.33 0.96 39.88
CA PHE A 8 -29.88 1.16 39.94
C PHE A 8 -29.47 2.22 38.90
N ALA A 9 -28.99 3.38 39.32
CA ALA A 9 -28.45 4.38 38.40
C ALA A 9 -27.34 5.23 39.05
N VAL A 10 -26.31 4.60 39.62
CA VAL A 10 -25.03 5.30 39.88
C VAL A 10 -23.87 4.31 39.74
N MET A 11 -23.60 3.86 38.52
CA MET A 11 -22.28 3.29 38.20
C MET A 11 -21.95 3.48 36.72
N SER A 12 -22.05 4.71 36.23
CA SER A 12 -21.33 5.16 35.04
C SER A 12 -19.94 5.65 35.47
N LEU A 13 -19.16 4.75 36.07
CA LEU A 13 -17.72 4.93 36.19
C LEU A 13 -17.11 4.67 34.81
N PHE A 14 -16.81 5.75 34.11
CA PHE A 14 -15.66 5.92 33.23
C PHE A 14 -15.14 4.63 32.57
N THR A 15 -15.82 4.15 31.53
CA THR A 15 -15.09 3.50 30.43
C THR A 15 -14.50 4.59 29.55
N ALA A 16 -13.45 5.23 30.05
CA ALA A 16 -12.48 5.87 29.17
C ALA A 16 -11.82 4.73 28.39
N ILE A 17 -12.44 4.36 27.25
CA ILE A 17 -11.77 3.57 26.23
C ILE A 17 -10.67 4.49 25.72
N GLY A 18 -9.50 4.42 26.36
CA GLY A 18 -8.29 4.98 25.82
C GLY A 18 -8.07 4.28 24.49
N GLN A 19 -8.42 4.94 23.40
CA GLN A 19 -7.98 4.54 22.07
C GLN A 19 -6.46 4.60 22.14
N ASN A 20 -5.82 3.43 22.29
CA ASN A 20 -4.39 3.29 22.07
C ASN A 20 -4.15 3.72 20.63
N ILE A 21 -3.76 4.98 20.44
CA ILE A 21 -3.24 5.46 19.16
C ILE A 21 -1.88 4.78 19.04
N GLU A 22 -1.88 3.59 18.46
CA GLU A 22 -0.67 2.87 18.14
C GLU A 22 0.17 3.81 17.27
N LYS A 23 1.35 4.17 17.75
CA LYS A 23 2.24 5.10 17.07
C LYS A 23 2.67 4.45 15.76
N ARG A 24 2.04 4.83 14.64
CA ARG A 24 2.36 4.31 13.30
C ARG A 24 3.85 4.49 13.05
N THR A 25 4.58 3.40 12.81
CA THR A 25 5.98 3.48 12.38
C THR A 25 6.02 4.09 10.99
N ILE A 26 6.84 5.12 10.81
CA ILE A 26 7.03 5.82 9.53
C ILE A 26 8.51 5.77 9.16
N TYR A 27 8.81 5.15 8.02
CA TYR A 27 10.08 5.09 7.34
C TYR A 27 10.17 6.22 6.30
N ASP A 28 11.37 6.74 6.09
CA ASP A 28 11.63 7.79 5.10
C ASP A 28 12.08 7.13 3.79
N TYR A 29 11.20 7.16 2.79
CA TYR A 29 11.45 6.63 1.45
C TYR A 29 10.70 7.43 0.40
N LYS A 30 11.04 7.18 -0.87
CA LYS A 30 10.28 7.68 -2.01
C LYS A 30 9.93 6.51 -2.93
N LEU A 31 8.66 6.43 -3.31
CA LEU A 31 8.18 5.58 -4.39
C LEU A 31 7.11 6.36 -5.12
N ASN A 32 7.24 6.47 -6.44
CA ASN A 32 6.21 7.06 -7.29
C ASN A 32 6.07 6.23 -8.57
N PHE A 33 4.88 6.29 -9.15
CA PHE A 33 4.63 5.78 -10.49
C PHE A 33 4.38 6.95 -11.45
N VAL A 34 5.11 6.96 -12.55
CA VAL A 34 5.03 7.99 -13.60
C VAL A 34 4.85 7.35 -14.96
N LYS A 35 4.46 8.13 -15.98
CA LYS A 35 4.49 7.64 -17.36
C LYS A 35 5.92 7.29 -17.74
N SER A 36 6.13 6.07 -18.24
CA SER A 36 7.48 5.66 -18.65
C SER A 36 7.94 6.47 -19.87
N PRO A 37 9.22 6.89 -19.93
CA PRO A 37 9.81 7.50 -21.11
C PRO A 37 10.07 6.48 -22.23
N THR A 38 9.99 5.17 -21.93
CA THR A 38 10.20 4.11 -22.91
C THR A 38 9.08 4.15 -23.96
N VAL A 39 9.46 4.33 -25.23
CA VAL A 39 8.53 4.30 -26.37
C VAL A 39 8.44 2.87 -26.89
N ILE A 40 7.23 2.35 -27.00
CA ILE A 40 6.93 1.04 -27.60
C ILE A 40 5.92 1.21 -28.73
N THR A 41 6.13 0.49 -29.84
CA THR A 41 5.38 0.63 -31.10
C THR A 41 4.07 -0.16 -31.12
N SER A 42 3.70 -0.83 -30.04
CA SER A 42 2.60 -1.81 -29.96
C SER A 42 1.26 -1.26 -29.46
N GLY A 43 1.13 0.06 -29.29
CA GLY A 43 -0.05 0.66 -28.64
C GLY A 43 -0.11 0.40 -27.13
N ASP A 44 0.93 -0.20 -26.57
CA ASP A 44 1.08 -0.38 -25.13
C ASP A 44 1.54 0.93 -24.46
N ILE A 45 1.17 1.08 -23.20
CA ILE A 45 1.44 2.25 -22.34
C ILE A 45 2.13 1.69 -21.11
N LEU A 46 3.32 2.20 -20.84
CA LEU A 46 4.12 1.79 -19.70
C LEU A 46 4.02 2.80 -18.57
N ALA A 47 3.85 2.30 -17.35
CA ALA A 47 4.05 3.03 -16.11
C ALA A 47 5.42 2.65 -15.55
N ARG A 48 6.21 3.64 -15.15
CA ARG A 48 7.48 3.42 -14.47
C ARG A 48 7.31 3.64 -12.97
N GLY A 49 7.49 2.59 -12.19
CA GLY A 49 7.65 2.70 -10.74
C GLY A 49 9.11 3.01 -10.42
N GLU A 50 9.38 4.15 -9.79
CA GLU A 50 10.72 4.59 -9.39
C GLU A 50 10.81 4.69 -7.87
N TRP A 51 11.83 4.07 -7.28
CA TRP A 51 12.01 4.06 -5.83
C TRP A 51 13.38 4.53 -5.38
N ASP A 52 13.39 5.13 -4.19
CA ASP A 52 14.57 5.48 -3.43
C ASP A 52 14.36 5.10 -1.95
N PHE A 53 14.95 3.96 -1.57
CA PHE A 53 15.03 3.41 -0.22
C PHE A 53 16.44 3.61 0.39
N SER A 54 17.26 4.52 -0.17
CA SER A 54 18.66 4.69 0.27
C SER A 54 18.83 5.17 1.72
N LYS A 55 17.76 5.71 2.31
CA LYS A 55 17.74 6.11 3.72
C LYS A 55 17.44 4.94 4.68
N LEU A 56 17.17 3.74 4.16
CA LEU A 56 16.83 2.55 4.94
C LEU A 56 18.02 1.60 5.09
N ASP A 57 18.16 0.96 6.25
CA ASP A 57 19.14 -0.11 6.49
C ASP A 57 18.64 -1.42 5.88
N LEU A 58 18.93 -1.65 4.60
CA LEU A 58 18.48 -2.82 3.85
C LEU A 58 19.07 -4.16 4.33
N LYS A 59 20.08 -4.15 5.21
CA LYS A 59 20.62 -5.41 5.78
C LYS A 59 19.61 -6.11 6.69
N ASN A 60 18.73 -5.33 7.31
CA ASN A 60 17.77 -5.81 8.31
C ASN A 60 16.34 -5.34 7.99
N THR A 61 16.11 -4.91 6.75
CA THR A 61 14.83 -4.37 6.31
C THR A 61 14.43 -5.06 5.03
N THR A 62 13.25 -5.69 5.05
CA THR A 62 12.62 -6.25 3.85
C THR A 62 11.59 -5.27 3.35
N ILE A 63 11.64 -4.97 2.05
CA ILE A 63 10.72 -4.03 1.41
C ILE A 63 9.96 -4.79 0.32
N LYS A 64 8.64 -4.65 0.30
CA LYS A 64 7.78 -5.22 -0.73
C LYS A 64 6.95 -4.10 -1.35
N ILE A 65 7.06 -3.94 -2.67
CA ILE A 65 6.13 -3.10 -3.44
C ILE A 65 5.06 -4.03 -3.98
N GLU A 66 3.84 -3.88 -3.49
CA GLU A 66 2.68 -4.60 -4.02
C GLU A 66 2.00 -3.76 -5.10
N VAL A 67 1.68 -4.40 -6.23
CA VAL A 67 0.97 -3.80 -7.35
C VAL A 67 -0.20 -4.72 -7.73
N ILE A 68 -1.41 -4.19 -7.61
CA ILE A 68 -2.66 -4.90 -7.86
C ILE A 68 -3.37 -4.26 -9.05
N SER A 69 -3.54 -5.03 -10.12
CA SER A 69 -4.32 -4.63 -11.29
C SER A 69 -5.80 -4.46 -10.93
N ILE A 70 -6.40 -3.34 -11.33
CA ILE A 70 -7.82 -3.03 -11.10
C ILE A 70 -8.54 -2.76 -12.43
N LYS A 71 -9.63 -3.50 -12.67
CA LYS A 71 -10.33 -3.45 -13.96
C LYS A 71 -10.91 -2.07 -14.28
N ASP A 72 -11.40 -1.37 -13.27
CA ASP A 72 -12.07 -0.09 -13.39
C ASP A 72 -11.46 0.94 -12.43
N CYS A 73 -11.11 2.10 -12.97
CA CYS A 73 -10.46 3.19 -12.26
C CYS A 73 -11.44 4.04 -11.46
N HIS A 74 -12.74 3.85 -11.67
CA HIS A 74 -13.81 4.60 -11.00
C HIS A 74 -14.18 4.09 -9.61
N ASN A 75 -13.80 2.87 -9.23
CA ASN A 75 -14.06 2.33 -7.90
C ASN A 75 -12.76 2.28 -7.11
N SER A 76 -12.43 3.42 -6.49
CA SER A 76 -11.24 3.72 -5.72
C SER A 76 -10.96 2.81 -4.51
N ASP A 77 -11.62 1.66 -4.35
CA ASP A 77 -11.26 0.62 -3.39
C ASP A 77 -11.93 -0.75 -3.62
N ASN A 78 -13.14 -0.78 -4.20
CA ASN A 78 -13.95 -2.00 -4.41
C ASN A 78 -13.82 -2.63 -5.81
N ALA A 79 -12.80 -2.26 -6.59
CA ALA A 79 -12.60 -2.84 -7.91
C ALA A 79 -12.28 -4.35 -7.81
N THR A 80 -13.03 -5.17 -8.54
CA THR A 80 -12.79 -6.61 -8.67
C THR A 80 -11.36 -6.84 -9.17
N ARG A 81 -10.56 -7.59 -8.42
CA ARG A 81 -9.20 -7.99 -8.82
C ARG A 81 -9.27 -8.72 -10.16
N TYR A 82 -8.48 -8.27 -11.13
CA TYR A 82 -8.58 -8.78 -12.50
C TYR A 82 -7.49 -9.81 -12.85
N LYS A 83 -6.32 -9.74 -12.19
CA LYS A 83 -5.18 -10.66 -12.38
C LYS A 83 -4.33 -10.77 -11.10
N GLU A 84 -3.38 -11.70 -11.12
CA GLU A 84 -2.43 -11.96 -10.02
C GLU A 84 -1.72 -10.70 -9.52
N ASP A 85 -1.54 -10.63 -8.20
CA ASP A 85 -0.83 -9.55 -7.53
C ASP A 85 0.66 -9.60 -7.92
N LEU A 86 1.18 -8.52 -8.50
CA LEU A 86 2.61 -8.41 -8.74
C LEU A 86 3.28 -7.86 -7.50
N SER A 87 4.26 -8.61 -7.00
CA SER A 87 5.08 -8.19 -5.86
C SER A 87 6.51 -8.00 -6.32
N ILE A 88 7.05 -6.80 -6.12
CA ILE A 88 8.50 -6.58 -6.23
C ILE A 88 9.07 -6.66 -4.83
N LEU A 89 9.85 -7.71 -4.58
CA LEU A 89 10.62 -7.84 -3.35
C LEU A 89 11.94 -7.09 -3.51
N ILE A 90 12.21 -6.14 -2.64
CA ILE A 90 13.46 -5.39 -2.56
C ILE A 90 14.13 -5.74 -1.24
N ASP A 91 15.27 -6.41 -1.36
CA ASP A 91 16.14 -6.78 -0.25
C ASP A 91 17.60 -6.56 -0.65
N ASN A 92 18.53 -6.85 0.26
CA ASN A 92 19.97 -6.70 0.02
C ASN A 92 20.54 -7.58 -1.11
N LYS A 93 19.80 -8.59 -1.60
CA LYS A 93 20.25 -9.55 -2.63
C LYS A 93 19.68 -9.25 -4.01
N THR A 94 18.46 -8.72 -4.08
CA THR A 94 17.65 -8.74 -5.30
C THR A 94 17.63 -7.40 -6.01
N TYR A 95 17.63 -6.28 -5.29
CA TYR A 95 17.57 -4.93 -5.89
C TYR A 95 18.43 -3.92 -5.12
N LYS A 96 18.99 -2.96 -5.86
CA LYS A 96 19.68 -1.81 -5.28
C LYS A 96 18.65 -0.93 -4.55
N SER A 97 19.10 -0.22 -3.51
CA SER A 97 18.27 0.71 -2.72
C SER A 97 17.57 1.78 -3.55
N LYS A 98 18.02 2.03 -4.78
CA LYS A 98 17.33 2.83 -5.78
C LYS A 98 17.15 2.02 -7.05
N GLY A 99 16.05 2.24 -7.75
CA GLY A 99 15.78 1.54 -9.00
C GLY A 99 14.47 1.95 -9.63
N PHE A 100 14.17 1.31 -10.75
CA PHE A 100 12.90 1.46 -11.43
C PHE A 100 12.48 0.16 -12.09
N LYS A 101 11.18 0.03 -12.37
CA LYS A 101 10.62 -1.03 -13.20
C LYS A 101 9.48 -0.47 -14.05
N ASP A 102 9.47 -0.84 -15.33
CA ASP A 102 8.37 -0.54 -16.23
C ASP A 102 7.28 -1.62 -16.12
N PHE A 103 6.02 -1.19 -16.13
CA PHE A 103 4.83 -2.01 -16.03
C PHE A 103 3.92 -1.72 -17.23
N SER A 104 3.61 -2.78 -17.98
CA SER A 104 2.82 -2.72 -19.21
C SER A 104 1.34 -2.88 -18.93
N HIS A 105 0.52 -1.93 -19.39
CA HIS A 105 -0.93 -2.02 -19.18
C HIS A 105 -1.54 -3.22 -19.91
N LEU A 106 -0.98 -3.61 -21.06
CA LEU A 106 -1.40 -4.81 -21.79
C LEU A 106 -1.01 -6.09 -21.04
N THR A 107 0.20 -6.17 -20.47
CA THR A 107 0.65 -7.34 -19.68
C THR A 107 -0.22 -7.52 -18.45
N LEU A 108 -0.51 -6.40 -17.77
CA LEU A 108 -1.39 -6.34 -16.61
C LEU A 108 -2.87 -6.50 -16.98
N MET A 109 -3.22 -6.36 -18.26
CA MET A 109 -4.59 -6.30 -18.79
C MET A 109 -5.48 -5.34 -18.01
N THR A 110 -4.97 -4.15 -17.71
CA THR A 110 -5.62 -3.22 -16.78
C THR A 110 -5.53 -1.78 -17.27
N LYS A 111 -6.53 -0.97 -16.93
CA LYS A 111 -6.52 0.48 -17.21
C LYS A 111 -5.84 1.29 -16.10
N CYS A 112 -5.74 0.70 -14.92
CA CYS A 112 -5.12 1.27 -13.74
C CYS A 112 -4.67 0.16 -12.80
N PHE A 113 -3.83 0.51 -11.83
CA PHE A 113 -3.46 -0.37 -10.73
C PHE A 113 -3.41 0.44 -9.44
N LYS A 114 -3.53 -0.26 -8.33
CA LYS A 114 -3.18 0.29 -7.02
C LYS A 114 -1.89 -0.33 -6.52
N TRP A 115 -1.14 0.44 -5.76
CA TRP A 115 0.14 0.02 -5.20
C TRP A 115 0.32 0.49 -3.77
N ARG A 116 1.15 -0.23 -3.02
CA ARG A 116 1.57 0.15 -1.67
C ARG A 116 2.95 -0.41 -1.37
N VAL A 117 3.57 0.12 -0.34
CA VAL A 117 4.84 -0.37 0.20
C VAL A 117 4.59 -1.04 1.54
N ILE A 118 5.18 -2.22 1.71
CA ILE A 118 5.24 -2.92 3.00
C ILE A 118 6.71 -2.99 3.39
N ILE A 119 7.04 -2.41 4.54
CA ILE A 119 8.41 -2.37 5.07
C ILE A 119 8.42 -3.13 6.39
N ASN A 120 9.22 -4.18 6.45
CA ASN A 120 9.49 -4.94 7.66
C ASN A 120 10.93 -4.67 8.09
N GLY A 121 11.11 -3.78 9.06
CA GLY A 121 12.43 -3.36 9.53
C GLY A 121 12.52 -3.26 11.05
N LYS A 122 13.67 -2.79 11.54
CA LYS A 122 13.97 -2.71 12.99
C LYS A 122 12.98 -1.84 13.79
N LYS A 123 12.34 -0.85 13.17
CA LYS A 123 11.35 0.03 13.83
C LYS A 123 9.95 -0.60 13.88
N GLY A 124 9.79 -1.81 13.37
CA GLY A 124 8.50 -2.49 13.19
C GLY A 124 8.05 -2.51 11.73
N GLU A 125 6.83 -3.01 11.54
CA GLU A 125 6.16 -3.03 10.24
C GLU A 125 5.56 -1.66 9.92
N GLU A 126 5.75 -1.20 8.69
CA GLU A 126 4.95 -0.14 8.08
C GLU A 126 4.25 -0.70 6.85
N ILE A 127 2.95 -0.43 6.75
CA ILE A 127 2.17 -0.65 5.54
C ILE A 127 1.67 0.72 5.09
N SER A 128 2.10 1.18 3.92
CA SER A 128 1.62 2.42 3.33
C SER A 128 0.14 2.30 2.95
N ASP A 129 -0.56 3.43 2.89
CA ASP A 129 -1.89 3.47 2.31
C ASP A 129 -1.83 3.12 0.80
N TRP A 130 -2.96 2.72 0.23
CA TRP A 130 -3.06 2.43 -1.20
C TRP A 130 -2.92 3.72 -2.00
N ASN A 131 -2.08 3.66 -3.02
CA ASN A 131 -1.92 4.70 -4.02
C ASN A 131 -2.39 4.16 -5.38
N PHE A 132 -2.79 5.05 -6.29
CA PHE A 132 -3.39 4.67 -7.56
C PHE A 132 -2.62 5.26 -8.73
N TYR A 133 -2.57 4.51 -9.83
CA TYR A 133 -2.03 4.97 -11.10
C TYR A 133 -2.98 4.60 -12.24
N SER A 134 -3.25 5.55 -13.13
CA SER A 134 -4.03 5.39 -14.36
C SER A 134 -3.13 5.38 -15.58
N PHE A 135 -3.35 4.45 -16.50
CA PHE A 135 -2.73 4.47 -17.83
C PHE A 135 -3.48 5.38 -18.82
N ILE A 136 -4.69 5.80 -18.46
CA ILE A 136 -5.55 6.73 -19.21
C ILE A 136 -5.27 8.15 -18.75
#